data_AF-A0A4P5VUA6-F1
#
_entry.id   AF-A0A4P5VUA6-F1
#
_cell.length_a   1.000
_cell.length_b   1.000
_cell.length_c   1.000
_cell.angle_alpha   90.00
_cell.angle_beta   90.00
_cell.angle_gamma   90.00
#
_symmetry.space_group_name_H-M   'P 1'
#
loop_
_entity.id
_entity.type
_entity.pdbx_description
1 polymer ?
#
loop_
_entity_poly.entity_id
_entity_poly.type
_entity_poly.pdbx_seq_one_letter_code
_entity_poly.pdbx_strand_id
1 'polypeptide(L)'
;MWATDERAPAATTPTPAAPSAPSVVTVHRPGDAERRMIRPAPAPAEPDEVLIIASRLKDFVKAKADYNTSADVMEALSDIVRDATLQAIDHARSEGRRTVMARDFRLR
;
A
#
# COMPACT_ATOMS: atom_id res chain seq x y z
N MET A 1 17.83 -37.98 32.82
CA MET A 1 17.55 -38.91 31.71
C MET A 1 16.70 -38.17 30.70
N TRP A 2 17.33 -37.58 29.68
CA TRP A 2 16.63 -37.08 28.51
C TRP A 2 16.62 -38.23 27.51
N ALA A 3 15.43 -38.59 27.04
CA ALA A 3 15.22 -39.71 26.13
C ALA A 3 15.66 -39.33 24.71
N THR A 4 16.29 -40.29 24.08
CA THR A 4 16.87 -40.29 22.74
C THR A 4 15.87 -39.96 21.63
N ASP A 5 16.43 -39.31 20.62
CA ASP A 5 15.95 -39.18 19.24
C ASP A 5 15.49 -40.52 18.64
N GLU A 6 14.35 -40.54 17.92
CA GLU A 6 14.23 -41.36 16.71
C GLU A 6 13.05 -40.95 15.79
N ARG A 7 13.46 -40.45 14.61
CA ARG A 7 13.01 -40.81 13.24
C ARG A 7 11.61 -40.43 12.69
N ALA A 8 11.67 -39.69 11.58
CA ALA A 8 10.61 -39.44 10.61
C ALA A 8 10.31 -40.64 9.70
N PRO A 9 9.06 -40.81 9.22
CA PRO A 9 8.77 -41.58 8.02
C PRO A 9 8.77 -40.67 6.77
N ALA A 10 9.60 -41.02 5.80
CA ALA A 10 9.51 -40.56 4.42
C ALA A 10 8.58 -41.49 3.63
N ALA A 11 7.70 -40.92 2.81
CA ALA A 11 7.08 -41.56 1.64
C ALA A 11 6.83 -40.45 0.59
N THR A 12 7.58 -40.38 -0.52
CA THR A 12 7.32 -41.04 -1.82
C THR A 12 5.95 -40.62 -2.38
N THR A 13 5.80 -39.85 -3.47
CA THR A 13 6.27 -40.14 -4.83
C THR A 13 6.16 -38.87 -5.70
N PRO A 14 7.08 -38.60 -6.63
CA PRO A 14 6.90 -37.61 -7.71
C PRO A 14 6.07 -38.20 -8.86
N THR A 15 5.06 -37.46 -9.35
CA THR A 15 4.34 -37.78 -10.60
C THR A 15 4.91 -36.98 -11.77
N PRO A 16 5.28 -37.61 -12.90
CA PRO A 16 5.87 -36.95 -14.06
C PRO A 16 4.84 -36.43 -15.08
N ALA A 17 5.20 -35.28 -15.67
CA ALA A 17 5.02 -34.79 -17.05
C ALA A 17 3.86 -35.31 -17.94
N ALA A 18 3.14 -34.36 -18.53
CA ALA A 18 2.64 -34.45 -19.91
C ALA A 18 2.82 -33.10 -20.62
N PRO A 19 3.51 -33.05 -21.79
CA PRO A 19 3.80 -31.83 -22.54
C PRO A 19 2.83 -31.55 -23.71
N SER A 20 2.84 -30.29 -24.12
CA SER A 20 2.68 -29.80 -25.51
C SER A 20 1.27 -29.50 -26.05
N ALA A 21 1.01 -28.21 -26.22
CA ALA A 21 0.29 -27.69 -27.38
C ALA A 21 1.16 -26.55 -27.99
N PRO A 22 1.42 -26.53 -29.30
CA PRO A 22 2.31 -25.53 -29.90
C PRO A 22 1.61 -24.17 -30.01
N SER A 23 2.26 -23.14 -29.47
CA SER A 23 1.91 -21.73 -29.63
C SER A 23 2.00 -21.34 -31.11
N VAL A 24 0.89 -20.91 -31.69
CA VAL A 24 0.88 -20.25 -33.00
C VAL A 24 1.60 -18.91 -32.84
N VAL A 25 2.80 -18.81 -33.41
CA VAL A 25 3.56 -17.56 -33.52
C VAL A 25 2.98 -16.78 -34.70
N THR A 26 2.11 -15.82 -34.41
CA THR A 26 1.75 -14.79 -35.39
C THR A 26 2.94 -13.87 -35.59
N VAL A 27 3.63 -14.03 -36.72
CA VAL A 27 4.70 -13.12 -37.15
C VAL A 27 4.07 -11.77 -37.49
N HIS A 28 4.12 -10.82 -36.56
CA HIS A 28 3.86 -9.41 -36.90
C HIS A 28 5.04 -8.88 -37.72
N ARG A 29 4.77 -8.51 -38.97
CA ARG A 29 5.71 -7.78 -39.83
C ARG A 29 6.13 -6.48 -39.13
N PRO A 30 7.43 -6.17 -39.03
CA PRO A 30 7.89 -4.92 -38.44
C PRO A 30 7.71 -3.82 -39.48
N GLY A 31 6.72 -2.94 -39.29
CA GLY A 31 6.46 -1.87 -40.27
C GLY A 31 5.58 -0.71 -39.80
N ASP A 32 4.78 -0.87 -38.75
CA ASP A 32 3.89 0.19 -38.25
C ASP A 32 3.87 0.20 -36.72
N ALA A 33 5.04 0.37 -36.10
CA ALA A 33 5.11 0.71 -34.70
C ALA A 33 4.91 2.23 -34.55
N GLU A 34 3.73 2.72 -34.92
CA GLU A 34 3.26 4.03 -34.49
C GLU A 34 3.37 4.06 -32.97
N ARG A 35 4.17 5.00 -32.47
CA ARG A 35 4.35 5.27 -31.06
C ARG A 35 2.99 5.65 -30.49
N ARG A 36 2.23 4.66 -30.05
CA ARG A 36 0.99 4.82 -29.30
C ARG A 36 1.36 5.62 -28.06
N MET A 37 1.10 6.92 -28.12
CA MET A 37 1.27 7.82 -27.00
C MET A 37 0.30 7.36 -25.91
N ILE A 38 0.83 6.61 -24.94
CA ILE A 38 0.05 6.13 -23.80
C ILE A 38 -0.29 7.38 -23.00
N ARG A 39 -1.51 7.88 -23.14
CA ARG A 39 -2.07 8.80 -22.16
C ARG A 39 -2.02 8.08 -20.82
N PRO A 40 -1.36 8.62 -19.77
CA PRO A 40 -1.49 8.03 -18.46
C PRO A 40 -2.97 8.02 -18.10
N ALA A 41 -3.48 6.85 -17.71
CA ALA A 41 -4.83 6.74 -17.20
C ALA A 41 -4.99 7.70 -16.01
N PRO A 42 -6.18 8.30 -15.81
CA PRO A 42 -6.43 9.09 -14.61
C PRO A 42 -6.08 8.24 -13.39
N ALA A 43 -5.30 8.83 -12.47
CA ALA A 43 -4.95 8.16 -11.23
C ALA A 43 -6.24 7.67 -10.55
N PRO A 44 -6.26 6.45 -9.99
CA PRO A 44 -7.43 5.97 -9.27
C PRO A 44 -7.77 6.98 -8.18
N ALA A 45 -9.05 7.34 -8.08
CA ALA A 45 -9.54 8.12 -6.96
C ALA A 45 -9.35 7.23 -5.73
N GLU A 46 -8.37 7.59 -4.90
CA GLU A 46 -8.14 6.90 -3.64
C GLU A 46 -9.40 7.03 -2.78
N PRO A 47 -9.91 5.93 -2.20
CA PRO A 47 -11.10 5.99 -1.35
C PRO A 47 -10.84 6.90 -0.15
N ASP A 48 -11.88 7.62 0.29
CA ASP A 48 -11.83 8.43 1.52
C ASP A 48 -11.77 7.52 2.76
N GLU A 49 -10.59 6.93 2.99
CA GLU A 49 -10.34 6.09 4.13
C GLU A 49 -10.01 6.93 5.36
N VAL A 50 -10.49 6.48 6.52
CA VAL A 50 -10.20 7.10 7.81
C VAL A 50 -8.79 6.73 8.23
N LEU A 51 -7.90 7.71 8.31
CA LEU A 51 -6.47 7.49 8.59
C LEU A 51 -6.14 7.38 10.09
N ILE A 52 -7.14 7.58 10.95
CA ILE A 52 -6.97 7.71 12.40
C ILE A 52 -7.76 6.63 13.14
N ILE A 53 -7.14 6.03 14.16
CA ILE A 53 -7.81 5.05 15.01
C ILE A 53 -8.76 5.77 15.98
N ALA A 54 -10.06 5.59 15.78
CA ALA A 54 -11.10 6.28 16.54
C ALA A 54 -10.98 6.08 18.06
N SER A 55 -10.68 4.87 18.52
CA SER A 55 -10.53 4.60 19.96
C SER A 55 -9.40 5.41 20.57
N ARG A 56 -8.22 5.44 19.93
CA ARG A 56 -7.06 6.18 20.42
C ARG A 56 -7.32 7.69 20.52
N LEU A 57 -8.01 8.24 19.53
CA LEU A 57 -8.38 9.65 19.55
C LEU A 57 -9.39 9.96 20.66
N LYS A 58 -10.45 9.16 20.78
CA LYS A 58 -11.49 9.34 21.80
C LYS A 58 -10.90 9.23 23.21
N ASP A 59 -10.04 8.23 23.44
CA ASP A 59 -9.35 8.06 24.71
C ASP A 59 -8.48 9.27 25.05
N PHE A 60 -7.76 9.81 24.06
CA PHE A 60 -6.94 11.02 24.25
C PHE A 60 -7.79 12.24 24.62
N VAL A 61 -8.88 12.50 23.91
CA VAL A 61 -9.79 13.63 24.19
C VAL A 61 -10.41 13.51 25.58
N LYS A 62 -10.85 12.30 25.95
CA LYS A 62 -11.42 12.02 27.28
C LYS A 62 -10.36 12.19 28.38
N ALA A 63 -9.16 11.67 28.20
CA ALA A 63 -8.08 11.80 29.18
C ALA A 63 -7.62 13.25 29.37
N LYS A 64 -7.65 14.06 28.31
CA LYS A 64 -7.09 15.43 28.34
C LYS A 64 -8.09 16.47 28.84
N ALA A 65 -9.37 16.34 28.50
CA ALA A 65 -10.40 17.34 28.78
C ALA A 65 -11.71 16.77 29.33
N ASP A 66 -11.84 15.44 29.45
CA ASP A 66 -13.08 14.73 29.79
C ASP A 66 -14.23 14.88 28.77
N TYR A 67 -13.90 15.20 27.51
CA TYR A 67 -14.90 15.49 26.47
C TYR A 67 -15.28 14.25 25.64
N ASN A 68 -16.44 14.33 24.99
CA ASN A 68 -16.90 13.35 23.99
C ASN A 68 -16.57 13.85 22.57
N THR A 69 -16.29 12.92 21.67
CA THR A 69 -15.98 13.21 20.25
C THR A 69 -17.10 12.70 19.36
N SER A 70 -17.63 13.56 18.48
CA SER A 70 -18.62 13.15 17.47
C SER A 70 -18.00 12.26 16.39
N ALA A 71 -18.85 11.59 15.60
CA ALA A 71 -18.40 10.72 14.52
C ALA A 71 -17.67 11.51 13.40
N ASP A 72 -18.22 12.67 13.03
CA ASP A 72 -17.75 13.52 11.93
C ASP A 72 -16.32 14.06 12.14
N VAL A 73 -15.84 14.09 13.38
CA VAL A 73 -14.46 14.51 13.69
C VAL A 73 -13.43 13.57 13.03
N MET A 74 -13.76 12.29 12.86
CA MET A 74 -12.85 11.32 12.23
C MET A 74 -12.62 11.65 10.75
N GLU A 75 -13.66 12.07 10.05
CA GLU A 75 -13.59 12.48 8.65
C GLU A 75 -12.78 13.78 8.54
N ALA A 76 -13.16 14.80 9.31
CA ALA A 76 -12.48 16.10 9.29
C ALA A 76 -10.98 16.00 9.62
N LEU A 77 -10.60 15.17 10.60
CA LEU A 77 -9.19 14.95 10.92
C LEU A 77 -8.47 14.14 9.84
N SER A 78 -9.15 13.20 9.19
CA SER A 78 -8.55 12.44 8.08
C SER A 78 -8.21 13.36 6.91
N ASP A 79 -9.08 14.31 6.59
CA ASP A 79 -8.83 15.32 5.55
C ASP A 79 -7.63 16.21 5.89
N ILE A 80 -7.52 16.66 7.14
CA ILE A 80 -6.37 17.44 7.62
C ILE A 80 -5.07 16.63 7.48
N VAL A 81 -5.09 15.35 7.88
CA VAL A 81 -3.91 14.48 7.75
C VAL A 81 -3.54 14.27 6.29
N ARG A 82 -4.52 14.10 5.39
CA ARG A 82 -4.25 13.98 3.95
C ARG A 82 -3.60 15.23 3.38
N ASP A 83 -4.17 16.42 3.63
CA ASP A 83 -3.60 17.68 3.15
C ASP A 83 -2.17 17.90 3.67
N ALA A 84 -1.95 17.69 4.98
CA ALA A 84 -0.64 17.79 5.59
C ALA A 84 0.37 16.78 4.97
N THR A 85 -0.09 15.57 4.66
CA THR A 85 0.75 14.52 4.05
C THR A 85 1.09 14.86 2.59
N LEU A 86 0.15 15.38 1.81
CA LEU A 86 0.40 15.83 0.44
C LEU A 86 1.47 16.92 0.40
N GLN A 87 1.37 17.92 1.29
CA GLN A 87 2.38 18.96 1.42
C GLN A 87 3.75 18.39 1.83
N ALA A 88 3.77 17.42 2.73
CA ALA A 88 4.99 16.75 3.16
C ALA A 88 5.64 15.93 2.02
N ILE A 89 4.82 15.27 1.18
CA ILE A 89 5.28 14.56 -0.03
C ILE A 89 5.93 15.54 -1.00
N ASP A 90 5.29 16.69 -1.26
CA ASP A 90 5.84 17.70 -2.16
C ASP A 90 7.18 18.25 -1.66
N HIS A 91 7.29 18.46 -0.34
CA HIS A 91 8.55 18.89 0.27
C HIS A 91 9.65 17.83 0.12
N ALA A 92 9.36 16.58 0.46
CA ALA A 92 10.31 15.47 0.31
C ALA A 92 10.76 15.30 -1.15
N ARG A 93 9.82 15.44 -2.09
CA ARG A 93 10.08 15.39 -3.52
C ARG A 93 10.96 16.54 -3.99
N SER A 94 10.75 17.75 -3.48
CA SER A 94 11.56 18.93 -3.80
C SER A 94 13.02 18.77 -3.35
N GLU A 95 13.25 18.02 -2.28
CA GLU A 95 14.59 17.66 -1.80
C GLU A 95 15.20 16.43 -2.50
N GLY A 96 14.50 15.84 -3.49
CA GLY A 96 14.96 14.65 -4.21
C GLY A 96 14.85 13.35 -3.41
N ARG A 97 14.09 13.32 -2.32
CA ARG A 97 13.87 12.14 -1.48
C ARG A 97 12.56 11.44 -1.85
N ARG A 98 12.50 10.13 -1.60
CA ARG A 98 11.27 9.32 -1.71
C ARG A 98 10.67 8.95 -0.34
N THR A 99 11.32 9.38 0.73
CA THR A 99 10.88 9.13 2.10
C THR A 99 10.40 10.43 2.71
N VAL A 100 9.13 10.47 3.09
CA VAL A 100 8.55 11.57 3.89
C VAL A 100 9.07 11.44 5.32
N MET A 101 9.60 12.53 5.85
CA MET A 101 10.21 12.61 7.19
C MET A 101 9.43 13.60 8.05
N ALA A 102 9.61 13.52 9.37
CA ALA A 102 8.94 14.43 10.31
C ALA A 102 9.17 15.92 10.00
N ARG A 103 10.37 16.27 9.50
CA ARG A 103 10.72 17.65 9.09
C ARG A 103 9.94 18.17 7.88
N ASP A 104 9.29 17.29 7.13
CA ASP A 104 8.46 17.64 5.97
C ASP A 104 7.08 18.15 6.42
N PHE A 105 6.66 17.85 7.65
CA PHE A 105 5.44 18.38 8.24
C PHE A 105 5.71 19.74 8.88
N ARG A 106 4.98 20.76 8.44
CA ARG A 106 4.99 22.10 9.07
C ARG A 106 3.76 22.23 9.95
N LEU A 107 3.96 22.22 11.26
CA LEU A 107 2.94 22.67 12.20
C LEU A 107 2.71 24.17 11.96
N ARG A 108 1.50 24.55 11.56
CA ARG A 108 1.06 25.94 11.54
C ARG A 108 0.49 26.33 12.90
#